data_AF-A0A517N4V1-F1
#
_entry.id   AF-A0A517N4V1-F1
#
_cell.length_a   1.000
_cell.length_b   1.000
_cell.length_c   1.000
_cell.angle_alpha   90.00
_cell.angle_beta   90.00
_cell.angle_gamma   90.00
#
_symmetry.space_group_name_H-M   'P 1'
#
loop_
_entity.id
_entity.type
_entity.pdbx_description
1 polymer ?
#
loop_
_entity_poly.entity_id
_entity_poly.type
_entity_poly.pdbx_seq_one_letter_code
_entity_poly.pdbx_strand_id
1 'polypeptide(L)'
;MNVKTQSAAETHADHRHWQSDVACWQDDIQNWRTEHSTALVQLQETMQRIQDHGKSLESHANTLLALEESLEHHEKSLAACLKDNPENVADDPLNAQHAKQAQLHQTQQEAHERIKKHHHTAMAQVAILKAALEAAV
;
A
#
# COMPACT_ATOMS: atom_id res chain seq x y z
N MET A 1 -55.78 9.08 30.27
CA MET A 1 -55.13 8.51 29.07
C MET A 1 -56.05 7.41 28.55
N ASN A 2 -56.65 7.59 27.37
CA ASN A 2 -57.59 6.63 26.80
C ASN A 2 -56.77 5.62 25.99
N VAL A 3 -56.59 4.40 26.48
CA VAL A 3 -55.91 3.33 25.74
C VAL A 3 -56.87 2.86 24.66
N LYS A 4 -56.56 3.17 23.40
CA LYS A 4 -57.34 2.70 22.26
C LYS A 4 -57.13 1.19 22.15
N THR A 5 -58.16 0.40 22.43
CA THR A 5 -58.13 -1.05 22.25
C THR A 5 -58.09 -1.36 20.76
N GLN A 6 -56.98 -1.93 20.29
CA GLN A 6 -56.87 -2.46 18.92
C GLN A 6 -57.78 -3.67 18.77
N SER A 7 -58.47 -3.74 17.64
CA SER A 7 -59.20 -4.92 17.22
C SER A 7 -58.23 -6.05 16.84
N ALA A 8 -58.72 -7.29 16.90
CA ALA A 8 -57.96 -8.45 16.45
C ALA A 8 -57.53 -8.34 14.96
N ALA A 9 -58.34 -7.66 14.13
CA ALA A 9 -58.02 -7.43 12.72
C ALA A 9 -56.83 -6.47 12.53
N GLU A 10 -56.77 -5.38 13.31
CA GLU A 10 -55.64 -4.44 13.31
C GLU A 10 -54.36 -5.14 13.78
N THR A 11 -54.44 -5.91 14.87
CA THR A 11 -53.29 -6.68 15.38
C THR A 11 -52.79 -7.70 14.34
N HIS A 12 -53.70 -8.38 13.64
CA HIS A 12 -53.33 -9.34 12.59
C HIS A 12 -52.70 -8.65 11.37
N ALA A 13 -53.16 -7.45 10.99
CA ALA A 13 -52.55 -6.67 9.93
C ALA A 13 -51.12 -6.24 10.29
N ASP A 14 -50.92 -5.74 11.51
CA ASP A 14 -49.59 -5.38 12.04
C ASP A 14 -48.65 -6.58 12.02
N HIS A 15 -49.10 -7.76 12.47
CA HIS A 15 -48.28 -8.97 12.45
C HIS A 15 -47.83 -9.37 11.04
N ARG A 16 -48.71 -9.26 10.03
CA ARG A 16 -48.32 -9.55 8.64
C ARG A 16 -47.30 -8.55 8.11
N HIS A 17 -47.45 -7.28 8.47
CA HIS A 17 -46.47 -6.26 8.10
C HIS A 17 -45.10 -6.56 8.72
N TRP A 18 -45.05 -6.84 10.03
CA TRP A 18 -43.79 -7.18 10.71
C TRP A 18 -43.16 -8.47 10.18
N GLN A 19 -43.97 -9.46 9.79
CA GLN A 19 -43.44 -10.67 9.13
C GLN A 19 -42.75 -10.32 7.81
N SER A 20 -43.30 -9.38 7.05
CA SER A 20 -42.66 -8.88 5.82
C SER A 20 -41.36 -8.13 6.13
N ASP A 21 -41.36 -7.28 7.15
CA ASP A 21 -40.15 -6.54 7.55
C ASP A 21 -39.05 -7.49 8.02
N VAL A 22 -39.39 -8.49 8.84
CA VAL A 22 -38.45 -9.51 9.31
C VAL A 22 -37.87 -10.31 8.14
N ALA A 23 -38.69 -10.67 7.15
CA ALA A 23 -38.19 -11.36 5.96
C ALA A 23 -37.19 -10.48 5.18
N CYS A 24 -37.52 -9.19 5.00
CA CYS A 24 -36.61 -8.21 4.37
C CYS A 24 -35.27 -8.10 5.12
N TRP A 25 -35.30 -7.96 6.45
CA TRP A 25 -34.08 -7.86 7.25
C TRP A 25 -33.25 -9.14 7.23
N GLN A 26 -33.89 -10.31 7.13
CA GLN A 26 -33.18 -11.58 7.00
C GLN A 26 -32.41 -11.64 5.68
N ASP A 27 -33.02 -11.19 4.58
CA ASP A 27 -32.36 -11.10 3.29
C ASP A 27 -31.19 -10.09 3.33
N ASP A 28 -31.39 -8.92 3.93
CA ASP A 28 -30.34 -7.91 4.12
C ASP A 28 -29.15 -8.47 4.91
N ILE A 29 -29.41 -9.14 6.03
CA ILE A 29 -28.35 -9.77 6.85
C ILE A 29 -27.59 -10.82 6.06
N GLN A 30 -28.28 -11.61 5.24
CA GLN A 30 -27.63 -12.64 4.42
C GLN A 30 -26.73 -12.02 3.33
N ASN A 31 -27.18 -10.92 2.74
CA ASN A 31 -26.38 -10.14 1.79
C ASN A 31 -25.14 -9.56 2.48
N TRP A 32 -25.30 -8.88 3.62
CA TRP A 32 -24.19 -8.29 4.37
C TRP A 32 -23.18 -9.34 4.84
N ARG A 33 -23.62 -10.54 5.23
CA ARG A 33 -22.72 -11.65 5.57
C ARG A 33 -21.85 -12.06 4.38
N THR A 34 -22.44 -12.09 3.19
CA THR A 34 -21.73 -12.45 1.95
C THR A 34 -20.73 -11.37 1.56
N GLU A 35 -21.14 -10.10 1.63
CA GLU A 35 -20.27 -8.95 1.42
C GLU A 35 -19.11 -8.94 2.43
N HIS A 36 -19.40 -9.18 3.70
CA HIS A 36 -18.40 -9.23 4.77
C HIS A 36 -17.38 -10.36 4.54
N SER A 37 -17.84 -11.56 4.17
CA SER A 37 -16.94 -12.67 3.83
C SER A 37 -16.03 -12.33 2.64
N THR A 38 -16.56 -11.63 1.64
CA THR A 38 -15.79 -11.20 0.47
C THR A 38 -14.75 -10.15 0.87
N ALA A 39 -15.15 -9.17 1.69
CA ALA A 39 -14.25 -8.14 2.20
C ALA A 39 -13.09 -8.75 3.00
N LEU A 40 -13.32 -9.78 3.83
CA LEU A 40 -12.25 -10.45 4.57
C LEU A 40 -11.20 -11.09 3.64
N VAL A 41 -11.62 -11.74 2.56
CA VAL A 41 -10.69 -12.30 1.56
C VAL A 41 -9.88 -11.19 0.89
N GLN A 42 -10.54 -10.11 0.47
CA GLN A 42 -9.87 -8.96 -0.15
C GLN A 42 -8.88 -8.27 0.80
N LEU A 43 -9.21 -8.17 2.10
CA LEU A 43 -8.31 -7.62 3.12
C LEU A 43 -7.08 -8.50 3.31
N GLN A 44 -7.24 -9.83 3.29
CA GLN A 44 -6.12 -10.75 3.39
C GLN A 44 -5.18 -10.62 2.18
N GLU A 45 -5.72 -10.57 0.96
CA GLU A 45 -4.95 -10.32 -0.25
C GLU A 45 -4.24 -8.95 -0.21
N THR A 46 -4.93 -7.92 0.28
CA THR A 46 -4.36 -6.57 0.45
C THR A 46 -3.22 -6.58 1.45
N MET A 47 -3.37 -7.29 2.58
CA MET A 47 -2.31 -7.45 3.58
C MET A 47 -1.07 -8.10 2.98
N GLN A 48 -1.23 -9.15 2.18
CA GLN A 48 -0.12 -9.81 1.49
C GLN A 48 0.61 -8.84 0.56
N ARG A 49 -0.14 -8.04 -0.23
CA ARG A 49 0.46 -7.02 -1.11
C ARG A 49 1.21 -5.93 -0.35
N ILE A 50 0.71 -5.51 0.80
CA ILE A 50 1.41 -4.54 1.67
C ILE A 50 2.73 -5.13 2.19
N GLN A 51 2.74 -6.40 2.59
CA GLN A 51 3.97 -7.07 3.02
C GLN A 51 5.00 -7.17 1.89
N ASP A 52 4.57 -7.53 0.68
CA ASP A 52 5.47 -7.61 -0.48
C ASP A 52 5.99 -6.24 -0.92
N HIS A 53 5.16 -5.18 -0.79
CA HIS A 53 5.62 -3.80 -0.93
C HIS A 53 6.68 -3.46 0.12
N GLY A 54 6.50 -3.88 1.38
CA GLY A 54 7.49 -3.72 2.45
C GLY A 54 8.84 -4.36 2.12
N LYS A 55 8.85 -5.63 1.66
CA LYS A 55 10.07 -6.31 1.19
C LYS A 55 10.74 -5.57 0.04
N SER A 56 9.95 -5.00 -0.86
CA SER A 56 10.46 -4.20 -1.98
C SER A 56 11.13 -2.92 -1.51
N LEU A 57 10.62 -2.28 -0.46
CA LEU A 57 11.25 -1.12 0.17
C LEU A 57 12.58 -1.49 0.84
N GLU A 58 12.63 -2.60 1.57
CA GLU A 58 13.86 -3.09 2.20
C GLU A 58 14.93 -3.42 1.14
N SER A 59 14.53 -4.10 0.07
CA SER A 59 15.42 -4.36 -1.08
C SER A 59 15.96 -3.07 -1.69
N HIS A 60 15.09 -2.07 -1.92
CA HIS A 60 15.50 -0.75 -2.43
C HIS A 60 16.44 -0.01 -1.47
N ALA A 61 16.22 -0.10 -0.16
CA ALA A 61 17.13 0.49 0.82
C ALA A 61 18.52 -0.17 0.77
N ASN A 62 18.57 -1.49 0.67
CA ASN A 62 19.84 -2.22 0.54
C ASN A 62 20.59 -1.88 -0.76
N THR A 63 19.88 -1.70 -1.88
CA THR A 63 20.53 -1.29 -3.14
C THR A 63 21.06 0.13 -3.09
N LEU A 64 20.42 1.03 -2.34
CA LEU A 64 20.93 2.38 -2.10
C LEU A 64 22.20 2.38 -1.25
N LEU A 65 22.26 1.58 -0.19
CA LEU A 65 23.48 1.43 0.63
C LEU A 65 24.66 0.92 -0.21
N ALA A 66 24.42 -0.10 -1.04
CA ALA A 66 25.45 -0.62 -1.95
C ALA A 66 25.88 0.41 -3.01
N LEU A 67 24.96 1.25 -3.49
CA LEU A 67 25.29 2.35 -4.40
C LEU A 67 26.16 3.40 -3.71
N GLU A 68 25.82 3.78 -2.48
CA GLU A 68 26.58 4.74 -1.67
C GLU A 68 28.02 4.26 -1.44
N GLU A 69 28.20 3.01 -0.98
CA GLU A 69 29.53 2.41 -0.80
C GLU A 69 30.34 2.40 -2.11
N SER A 70 29.68 2.07 -3.22
CA SER A 70 30.31 2.08 -4.55
C SER A 70 30.75 3.49 -4.95
N LEU A 71 29.90 4.50 -4.74
CA LEU A 71 30.21 5.91 -5.03
C LEU A 71 31.39 6.39 -4.20
N GLU A 72 31.43 6.10 -2.90
CA GLU A 72 32.57 6.46 -2.05
C GLU A 72 33.87 5.82 -2.53
N HIS A 73 33.83 4.54 -2.94
CA HIS A 73 35.01 3.85 -3.42
C HIS A 73 35.52 4.48 -4.74
N HIS A 74 34.62 4.80 -5.66
CA HIS A 74 35.00 5.47 -6.91
C HIS A 74 35.55 6.87 -6.68
N GLU A 75 34.95 7.64 -5.76
CA GLU A 75 35.45 8.97 -5.39
C GLU A 75 36.86 8.91 -4.81
N LYS A 76 37.14 7.95 -3.93
CA LYS A 76 38.50 7.72 -3.40
C LYS A 76 39.50 7.39 -4.51
N SER A 77 39.11 6.58 -5.49
CA SER A 77 39.94 6.26 -6.65
C SER A 77 40.19 7.48 -7.54
N LEU A 78 39.15 8.29 -7.81
CA LEU A 78 39.28 9.55 -8.56
C LEU A 78 40.21 10.53 -7.85
N ALA A 79 40.05 10.71 -6.54
CA ALA A 79 40.90 11.60 -5.74
C ALA A 79 42.37 11.16 -5.76
N ALA A 80 42.65 9.85 -5.74
CA ALA A 80 44.01 9.33 -5.85
C ALA A 80 44.62 9.65 -7.24
N CYS A 81 43.88 9.41 -8.32
CA CYS A 81 44.33 9.71 -9.68
C CYS A 81 44.61 11.20 -9.91
N LEU A 82 43.74 12.09 -9.39
CA LEU A 82 43.90 13.53 -9.48
C LEU A 82 45.11 14.05 -8.70
N LYS A 83 45.46 13.39 -7.59
CA LYS A 83 46.63 13.73 -6.77
C LYS A 83 47.94 13.38 -7.48
N ASP A 84 47.98 12.24 -8.17
CA ASP A 84 49.20 11.76 -8.84
C ASP A 84 49.46 12.49 -10.17
N ASN A 85 48.40 12.88 -10.90
CA ASN A 85 48.51 13.75 -12.07
C ASN A 85 47.21 14.54 -12.30
N PRO A 86 47.18 15.87 -12.05
CA PRO A 86 45.97 16.69 -12.20
C PRO A 86 45.45 16.83 -13.63
N GLU A 87 46.32 16.63 -14.64
CA GLU A 87 45.95 16.66 -16.05
C GLU A 87 45.67 15.27 -16.63
N ASN A 88 45.58 14.24 -15.76
CA ASN A 88 45.33 12.89 -16.21
C ASN A 88 43.92 12.78 -16.80
N VAL A 89 43.84 12.49 -18.10
CA VAL A 89 42.60 12.06 -18.71
C VAL A 89 42.22 10.74 -18.06
N ALA A 90 40.98 10.63 -17.57
CA ALA A 90 40.49 9.38 -17.00
C ALA A 90 40.76 8.23 -17.97
N ASP A 91 41.42 7.19 -17.50
CA ASP A 91 41.73 6.01 -18.30
C ASP A 91 40.45 5.18 -18.57
N ASP A 92 40.54 4.27 -19.53
CA ASP A 92 39.39 3.43 -19.94
C ASP A 92 38.72 2.70 -18.75
N PRO A 93 39.45 2.16 -17.74
CA PRO A 93 38.85 1.57 -16.55
C PRO A 93 38.02 2.56 -15.70
N LEU A 94 38.53 3.77 -15.44
CA LEU A 94 37.81 4.78 -14.66
C LEU A 94 36.55 5.25 -15.38
N ASN A 95 36.63 5.48 -16.69
CA ASN A 95 35.47 5.86 -17.50
C ASN A 95 34.40 4.76 -17.53
N ALA A 96 34.81 3.49 -17.65
CA ALA A 96 33.90 2.36 -17.61
C ALA A 96 33.23 2.22 -16.22
N GLN A 97 33.98 2.44 -15.14
CA GLN A 97 33.43 2.43 -13.78
C GLN A 97 32.41 3.57 -13.59
N HIS A 98 32.73 4.78 -14.05
CA HIS A 98 31.83 5.93 -13.98
C HIS A 98 30.53 5.68 -14.76
N ALA A 99 30.62 5.18 -16.00
CA ALA A 99 29.46 4.85 -16.82
C ALA A 99 28.55 3.81 -16.13
N LYS A 100 29.13 2.78 -15.49
CA LYS A 100 28.40 1.79 -14.71
C LYS A 100 27.69 2.43 -13.51
N GLN A 101 28.36 3.34 -12.79
CA GLN A 101 27.75 4.04 -11.66
C GLN A 101 26.63 4.98 -12.08
N ALA A 102 26.80 5.70 -13.18
CA ALA A 102 25.75 6.56 -13.74
C ALA A 102 24.51 5.74 -14.11
N GLN A 103 24.69 4.58 -14.75
CA GLN A 103 23.58 3.68 -15.08
C GLN A 103 22.88 3.12 -13.82
N LEU A 104 23.65 2.71 -12.82
CA LEU A 104 23.10 2.23 -11.55
C LEU A 104 22.31 3.34 -10.84
N HIS A 105 22.87 4.55 -10.76
CA HIS A 105 22.20 5.70 -10.18
C HIS A 105 20.88 6.00 -10.89
N GLN A 106 20.88 6.06 -12.23
CA GLN A 106 19.65 6.27 -13.00
C GLN A 106 18.59 5.20 -12.71
N THR A 107 19.01 3.93 -12.66
CA THR A 107 18.11 2.81 -12.32
C THR A 107 17.50 2.97 -10.93
N GLN A 108 18.30 3.35 -9.93
CA GLN A 108 17.83 3.57 -8.56
C GLN A 108 16.91 4.79 -8.47
N GLN A 109 17.19 5.85 -9.23
CA GLN A 109 16.34 7.04 -9.31
C GLN A 109 14.95 6.71 -9.85
N GLU A 110 14.88 5.97 -10.96
CA GLU A 110 13.61 5.52 -11.55
C GLU A 110 12.82 4.62 -10.60
N ALA A 111 13.50 3.71 -9.89
CA ALA A 111 12.89 2.87 -8.87
C ALA A 111 12.32 3.70 -7.70
N HIS A 112 13.10 4.67 -7.21
CA HIS A 112 12.70 5.54 -6.10
C HIS A 112 11.47 6.38 -6.44
N GLU A 113 11.44 7.01 -7.61
CA GLU A 113 10.29 7.81 -8.04
C GLU A 113 9.04 6.96 -8.26
N ARG A 114 9.17 5.74 -8.80
CA ARG A 114 8.05 4.79 -8.89
C ARG A 114 7.50 4.43 -7.51
N ILE A 115 8.37 4.09 -6.56
CA ILE A 115 7.97 3.76 -5.18
C ILE A 115 7.24 4.94 -4.55
N LYS A 116 7.84 6.13 -4.59
CA LYS A 116 7.29 7.36 -4.03
C LYS A 116 5.90 7.69 -4.58
N LYS A 117 5.72 7.58 -5.91
CA LYS A 117 4.45 7.85 -6.59
C LYS A 117 3.29 7.00 -6.04
N HIS A 118 3.55 5.73 -5.74
CA HIS A 118 2.50 4.79 -5.35
C HIS A 118 2.36 4.61 -3.84
N HIS A 119 3.45 4.78 -3.08
CA HIS A 119 3.48 4.49 -1.64
C HIS A 119 2.50 5.33 -0.84
N HIS A 120 2.51 6.66 -1.00
CA HIS A 120 1.64 7.54 -0.21
C HIS A 120 0.16 7.29 -0.49
N THR A 121 -0.20 7.06 -1.76
CA THR A 121 -1.58 6.73 -2.14
C THR A 121 -2.01 5.42 -1.49
N ALA A 122 -1.19 4.37 -1.55
CA ALA A 122 -1.51 3.09 -0.94
C ALA A 122 -1.73 3.20 0.58
N MET A 123 -0.82 3.88 1.29
CA MET A 123 -0.93 4.06 2.74
C MET A 123 -2.13 4.93 3.15
N ALA A 124 -2.47 5.95 2.35
CA ALA A 124 -3.66 6.76 2.58
C ALA A 124 -4.96 5.93 2.47
N GLN A 125 -5.05 5.05 1.47
CA GLN A 125 -6.23 4.17 1.32
C GLN A 125 -6.38 3.19 2.49
N VAL A 126 -5.26 2.65 3.00
CA VAL A 126 -5.27 1.81 4.20
C VAL A 126 -5.78 2.58 5.42
N ALA A 127 -5.36 3.84 5.59
CA ALA A 127 -5.82 4.68 6.69
C ALA A 127 -7.32 5.00 6.61
N ILE A 128 -7.84 5.28 5.41
CA ILE A 128 -9.28 5.51 5.17
C ILE A 128 -10.09 4.26 5.54
N LEU A 129 -9.67 3.09 5.06
CA LEU A 129 -10.31 1.82 5.37
C LEU A 129 -10.34 1.55 6.89
N LYS A 130 -9.20 1.77 7.57
CA LYS A 130 -9.12 1.63 9.04
C LYS A 130 -10.16 2.50 9.75
N ALA A 131 -10.23 3.79 9.39
CA ALA A 131 -11.16 4.73 10.00
C ALA A 131 -12.64 4.33 9.73
N ALA A 132 -12.94 3.85 8.52
CA ALA A 132 -14.28 3.38 8.17
C ALA A 132 -14.69 2.16 9.01
N LEU A 133 -13.77 1.20 9.23
CA LEU A 133 -14.03 0.03 10.06
C LEU A 133 -14.19 0.38 11.54
N GLU A 134 -13.42 1.35 12.05
CA GLU A 134 -13.55 1.85 13.43
C GLU A 134 -14.89 2.53 13.70
N ALA A 135 -15.48 3.18 12.69
CA ALA A 135 -16.78 3.86 12.82
C ALA A 135 -17.99 2.91 12.70
N ALA A 136 -17.79 1.69 12.19
CA ALA A 136 -18.85 0.71 11.97
C ALA A 136 -19.12 -0.21 13.18
N VAL A 137 -18.29 -0.12 14.22
CA VAL A 137 -18.38 -0.87 15.48
C VAL A 137 -18.93 0.04 16.58
#